data_AF-A0AAP9NRG3-F1
#
_entry.id   AF-A0AAP9NRG3-F1
#
_cell.length_a   1.000
_cell.length_b   1.000
_cell.length_c   1.000
_cell.angle_alpha   90.00
_cell.angle_beta   90.00
_cell.angle_gamma   90.00
#
_symmetry.space_group_name_H-M   'P 1'
#
loop_
_entity.id
_entity.type
_entity.pdbx_description
1 polymer ?
#
loop_
_entity_poly.entity_id
_entity_poly.type
_entity_poly.pdbx_seq_one_letter_code
_entity_poly.pdbx_strand_id
1 'polypeptide(L)' 'MSDTTFTQETHPGRPVVDRRLSQEAFRKLTAGQVINQTQYVNGQLAPNPLFNELYKERDRYYVEAYSNMGMELVRKRR' A
#
# COMPACT_ATOMS: atom_id res chain seq x y z
N MET A 1 9.16 34.82 -2.87
CA MET A 1 9.01 33.43 -3.39
C MET A 1 9.93 32.58 -2.54
N SER A 2 9.41 31.96 -1.48
CA SER A 2 10.21 31.13 -0.58
C SER A 2 9.87 29.68 -0.87
N ASP A 3 10.77 29.00 -1.58
CA ASP A 3 10.72 27.55 -1.79
C ASP A 3 10.82 26.86 -0.43
N THR A 4 9.67 26.46 0.11
CA THR A 4 9.62 25.67 1.33
C THR A 4 9.87 24.22 0.91
N THR A 5 11.09 23.75 1.19
CA THR A 5 11.45 22.34 1.03
C THR A 5 10.50 21.51 1.90
N PHE A 6 9.68 20.66 1.29
CA PHE A 6 8.88 19.67 2.02
C PHE A 6 9.83 18.61 2.59
N THR A 7 10.43 18.91 3.74
CA THR A 7 11.13 17.90 4.53
C THR A 7 10.05 17.05 5.17
N GLN A 8 9.91 15.82 4.68
CA GLN A 8 8.99 14.84 5.23
C GLN A 8 9.49 14.48 6.64
N GLU A 9 9.00 15.16 7.67
CA GLU A 9 9.33 14.86 9.06
C GLU A 9 8.83 13.44 9.38
N THR A 10 9.76 12.51 9.52
CA THR A 10 9.50 11.15 9.99
C THR A 10 9.17 11.22 11.47
N HIS A 11 7.91 11.52 11.80
CA HIS A 11 7.43 11.43 13.18
C HIS A 11 7.56 9.98 13.68
N PRO A 12 8.27 9.72 14.78
CA PRO A 12 8.36 8.38 15.36
C PRO A 12 6.96 7.98 15.87
N GLY A 13 6.22 7.27 15.02
CA GLY A 13 4.83 6.87 15.29
C GLY A 13 3.95 6.79 14.05
N ARG A 14 4.20 7.62 13.03
CA ARG A 14 3.41 7.57 11.78
C ARG A 14 3.92 6.47 10.85
N PRO A 15 3.04 5.68 10.22
CA PRO A 15 3.44 4.65 9.29
C PRO A 15 4.10 5.27 8.06
N VAL A 16 5.21 4.67 7.61
CA VAL A 16 5.97 5.16 6.44
C VAL A 16 5.31 4.58 5.20
N VAL A 17 4.30 5.30 4.72
CA VAL A 17 3.41 4.90 3.63
C VAL A 17 3.75 5.65 2.34
N ASP A 18 3.92 4.92 1.23
CA ASP A 18 3.90 5.50 -0.10
C ASP A 18 2.45 5.80 -0.49
N ARG A 19 2.12 7.10 -0.50
CA ARG A 19 0.77 7.58 -0.81
C ARG A 19 0.28 7.16 -2.19
N ARG A 20 1.16 7.14 -3.20
CA ARG A 20 0.78 6.79 -4.58
C ARG A 20 0.45 5.31 -4.67
N LEU A 21 1.30 4.46 -4.13
CA LEU A 21 1.08 3.00 -4.11
C LEU A 21 -0.16 2.64 -3.28
N SER A 22 -0.38 3.31 -2.16
CA SER A 22 -1.56 3.08 -1.31
C SER A 22 -2.87 3.42 -2.02
N GLN A 23 -2.91 4.55 -2.72
CA GLN A 23 -4.09 4.96 -3.48
C GLN A 23 -4.37 4.00 -4.64
N GLU A 24 -3.32 3.54 -5.34
CA GLU A 24 -3.47 2.56 -6.40
C GLU A 24 -3.96 1.21 -5.86
N ALA A 25 -3.38 0.75 -4.74
CA ALA A 25 -3.80 -0.49 -4.08
C ALA A 25 -5.27 -0.43 -3.65
N PHE A 26 -5.68 0.69 -3.04
CA PHE A 26 -7.08 0.92 -2.65
C PHE A 26 -8.03 0.88 -3.85
N ARG A 27 -7.70 1.55 -4.97
CA ARG A 27 -8.52 1.52 -6.18
C ARG A 27 -8.69 0.11 -6.73
N LYS A 28 -7.61 -0.69 -6.78
CA LYS A 28 -7.68 -2.07 -7.27
C LYS A 28 -8.54 -2.95 -6.36
N LEU A 29 -8.33 -2.87 -5.05
CA LEU A 29 -9.07 -3.69 -4.08
C LEU A 29 -10.56 -3.34 -4.04
N THR A 30 -10.92 -2.04 -4.08
CA THR A 30 -12.32 -1.61 -4.11
C THR A 30 -13.01 -1.90 -5.44
N ALA A 31 -12.25 -2.06 -6.53
CA ALA A 31 -12.76 -2.58 -7.80
C ALA A 31 -12.89 -4.13 -7.81
N GLY A 32 -12.66 -4.81 -6.69
CA GLY A 32 -12.74 -6.27 -6.58
C GLY A 32 -11.54 -7.02 -7.16
N GLN A 33 -10.45 -6.32 -7.49
CA GLN A 33 -9.23 -6.94 -8.00
C GLN A 33 -8.35 -7.45 -6.87
N VAL A 34 -7.62 -8.54 -7.13
CA VAL A 34 -6.64 -9.10 -6.19
C VAL A 34 -5.25 -8.54 -6.50
N ILE A 35 -4.49 -8.21 -5.46
CA ILE A 35 -3.10 -7.78 -5.56
C ILE A 35 -2.19 -8.97 -5.23
N ASN A 36 -1.52 -9.51 -6.26
CA ASN A 36 -0.59 -10.63 -6.12
C ASN A 36 0.79 -10.17 -5.66
N GLN A 37 1.56 -11.07 -5.03
CA GLN A 37 2.95 -10.82 -4.61
C GLN A 37 3.89 -10.48 -5.78
N THR A 38 3.63 -11.06 -6.95
CA THR A 38 4.37 -10.82 -8.19
C THR A 38 3.42 -10.33 -9.27
N GLN A 39 3.97 -9.62 -10.24
CA GLN A 39 3.31 -9.13 -11.43
C GLN A 39 4.13 -9.46 -12.68
N TYR A 40 3.44 -9.60 -13.81
CA TYR A 40 4.11 -9.80 -15.10
C TYR A 40 4.27 -8.44 -15.79
N VAL A 41 5.51 -8.03 -16.03
CA VAL A 41 5.85 -6.75 -16.64
C VAL A 41 6.93 -6.98 -17.68
N ASN A 42 6.75 -6.46 -18.88
CA ASN A 42 7.72 -6.55 -19.98
C ASN A 42 8.21 -7.98 -20.27
N GLY A 43 7.30 -8.96 -20.23
CA GLY A 43 7.63 -10.35 -20.52
C GLY A 43 8.29 -11.10 -19.35
N GLN A 44 8.44 -10.49 -18.18
CA GLN A 44 9.12 -11.07 -17.03
C GLN A 44 8.27 -11.02 -15.76
N LEU A 45 8.49 -11.98 -14.87
CA LEU A 45 7.90 -11.98 -13.53
C LEU A 45 8.72 -11.08 -12.61
N ALA A 46 8.10 -10.06 -12.03
CA ALA A 46 8.72 -9.11 -11.13
C ALA A 46 7.91 -8.97 -9.82
N PRO A 47 8.53 -8.51 -8.71
CA PRO A 47 7.80 -8.17 -7.49
C PRO A 47 6.72 -7.09 -7.74
N ASN A 48 5.58 -7.22 -7.07
CA ASN A 48 4.52 -6.22 -7.15
C ASN A 48 4.71 -5.15 -6.06
N PRO A 49 4.99 -3.89 -6.41
CA PRO A 49 5.21 -2.83 -5.43
C PRO A 49 3.97 -2.55 -4.58
N LEU A 50 2.76 -2.78 -5.11
CA LEU A 50 1.51 -2.62 -4.36
C LEU A 50 1.39 -3.67 -3.25
N PHE A 51 1.79 -4.92 -3.53
CA PHE A 51 1.80 -5.96 -2.51
C PHE A 51 2.82 -5.63 -1.42
N ASN A 52 4.02 -5.22 -1.81
CA ASN A 52 5.08 -4.89 -0.86
C ASN A 52 4.67 -3.73 0.06
N GLU A 53 4.03 -2.70 -0.49
CA GLU A 53 3.50 -1.58 0.27
C GLU A 53 2.47 -2.04 1.31
N LEU A 54 1.45 -2.79 0.88
CA LEU A 54 0.42 -3.33 1.77
C LEU A 54 1.01 -4.28 2.82
N TYR A 55 2.04 -5.05 2.47
CA TYR A 55 2.64 -6.04 3.35
C TYR A 55 3.48 -5.40 4.45
N LYS A 56 4.29 -4.39 4.10
CA LYS A 56 5.25 -3.73 5.00
C LYS A 56 4.58 -3.18 6.26
N GLU A 57 3.46 -2.48 6.09
CA GLU A 57 2.73 -1.83 7.19
C GLU A 57 1.34 -2.46 7.41
N ARG A 58 1.17 -3.74 7.05
CA ARG A 58 -0.13 -4.43 7.07
C ARG A 58 -0.82 -4.28 8.42
N ASP A 59 -0.17 -4.81 9.44
CA ASP A 59 -0.77 -4.96 10.77
C ASP A 59 -0.72 -3.64 11.56
N ARG A 60 0.18 -2.73 11.18
CA ARG A 60 0.35 -1.42 11.84
C ARG A 60 -0.60 -0.35 11.32
N TYR A 61 -0.98 -0.40 10.06
CA TYR A 61 -1.75 0.66 9.41
C TYR A 61 -2.92 0.14 8.57
N TYR A 62 -2.65 -0.75 7.61
CA TYR A 62 -3.66 -1.06 6.60
C TYR A 62 -4.84 -1.86 7.14
N VAL A 63 -4.63 -2.84 8.02
CA VAL A 63 -5.74 -3.62 8.60
C VAL A 63 -6.74 -2.70 9.29
N GLU A 64 -6.26 -1.76 10.12
CA GLU A 64 -7.12 -0.77 10.78
C GLU A 64 -7.75 0.19 9.78
N ALA A 65 -6.97 0.71 8.82
CA ALA A 65 -7.47 1.64 7.80
C ALA A 65 -8.61 1.04 6.96
N TYR A 66 -8.49 -0.21 6.51
CA TYR A 66 -9.56 -0.90 5.79
C TYR A 66 -10.74 -1.22 6.71
N SER A 67 -10.49 -1.65 7.96
CA SER A 67 -11.55 -1.91 8.95
C SER A 67 -12.40 -0.67 9.23
N ASN A 68 -11.77 0.51 9.32
CA ASN A 68 -12.47 1.80 9.50
C ASN A 68 -13.37 2.17 8.31
N MET A 69 -13.17 1.56 7.15
CA MET A 69 -14.02 1.71 5.97
C MET A 69 -15.07 0.60 5.84
N GLY A 70 -15.19 -0.29 6.84
CA GLY A 70 -16.08 -1.45 6.79
C GLY A 70 -15.57 -2.58 5.88
N MET A 71 -14.27 -2.63 5.62
CA MET A 71 -13.63 -3.62 4.76
C MET A 71 -12.66 -4.50 5.54
N GLU A 72 -12.51 -5.77 5.14
CA GLU A 72 -11.47 -6.65 5.69
C GLU A 72 -10.31 -6.81 4.70
N LEU A 73 -9.09 -6.49 5.12
CA LEU A 73 -7.88 -6.74 4.32
C LEU A 73 -7.41 -8.19 4.49
N VAL A 74 -7.91 -9.07 3.63
CA VAL A 74 -7.61 -10.49 3.65
C VAL A 74 -6.35 -10.82 2.84
N ARG A 75 -5.44 -11.61 3.45
CA ARG A 75 -4.30 -12.21 2.75
C ARG A 75 -4.44 -13.72 2.73
N LYS A 76 -4.63 -14.30 1.54
CA LYS A 76 -4.63 -15.76 1.39
C LYS A 76 -3.19 -16.28 1.52
N ARG A 77 -2.93 -17.11 2.53
CA ARG A 77 -1.67 -17.86 2.66
C ARG A 77 -1.77 -19.07 1.73
N ARG A 78 -0.71 -19.35 0.97
CA ARG A 78 -0.56 -20.65 0.29
C ARG A 78 -0.13 -21.69 1.30
#